data_AF-A0A8T3NNG3-F1
#
_entry.id   AF-A0A8T3NNG3-F1
#
_cell.length_a   1.000
_cell.length_b   1.000
_cell.length_c   1.000
_cell.angle_alpha   90.00
_cell.angle_beta   90.00
_cell.angle_gamma   90.00
#
_symmetry.space_group_name_H-M   'P 1'
#
loop_
_entity.id
_entity.type
_entity.pdbx_description
1 polymer ?
#
loop_
_entity_poly.entity_id
_entity_poly.type
_entity_poly.pdbx_seq_one_letter_code
_entity_poly.pdbx_strand_id
1 'polypeptide(L)'
;PYAFDVPLDSWTELVVANALYDQAGYVLLSDVFHSTTFGPWKRALAKVDKEETFHLRHGQQWIRRLVPDPEKKAKLQRAVDWMFLLTVEWFGLPDDQKKHGEQLQYGFKGKSNDQLRQQWMSTVVPFCDEVGLQTPAHLDEAEGKYVVDVPFPAHFDAANKRWMIEDGPIGWDQVLKRWKARGPMNEEYVAALQRGHRAIAASNGHGG
;
A
#
# COMPACT_ATOMS: atom_id res chain seq x y z
N PRO A 1 2.12 0.84 -7.67
CA PRO A 1 1.51 -0.32 -6.98
C PRO A 1 0.10 -0.53 -7.54
N TYR A 2 -0.35 -1.78 -7.77
CA TYR A 2 -1.69 -2.02 -8.34
C TYR A 2 -2.82 -1.39 -7.51
N ALA A 3 -2.62 -1.30 -6.18
CA ALA A 3 -3.52 -0.62 -5.27
C ALA A 3 -3.91 0.81 -5.68
N PHE A 4 -2.99 1.57 -6.29
CA PHE A 4 -3.27 2.92 -6.78
C PHE A 4 -4.12 2.95 -8.05
N ASP A 5 -4.26 1.83 -8.77
CA ASP A 5 -5.10 1.81 -9.97
C ASP A 5 -6.59 1.61 -9.62
N VAL A 6 -6.93 1.44 -8.34
CA VAL A 6 -8.31 1.36 -7.84
C VAL A 6 -8.76 2.76 -7.42
N PRO A 7 -9.91 3.28 -7.90
CA PRO A 7 -10.34 4.63 -7.59
C PRO A 7 -10.68 4.81 -6.10
N LEU A 8 -10.46 6.03 -5.59
CA LEU A 8 -10.96 6.46 -4.28
C LEU A 8 -12.20 7.33 -4.51
N ASP A 9 -13.38 6.80 -4.19
CA ASP A 9 -14.69 7.39 -4.49
C ASP A 9 -15.28 8.16 -3.29
N SER A 10 -14.59 8.14 -2.15
CA SER A 10 -15.09 8.80 -0.94
C SER A 10 -13.97 9.38 -0.08
N TRP A 11 -14.34 10.37 0.73
CA TRP A 11 -13.46 10.93 1.74
C TRP A 11 -12.94 9.87 2.74
N THR A 12 -13.80 8.92 3.14
CA THR A 12 -13.42 7.84 4.04
C THR A 12 -12.41 6.89 3.42
N GLU A 13 -12.50 6.62 2.12
CA GLU A 13 -11.48 5.83 1.41
C GLU A 13 -10.15 6.58 1.36
N LEU A 14 -10.15 7.88 1.07
CA LEU A 14 -8.91 8.68 1.12
C LEU A 14 -8.28 8.66 2.52
N VAL A 15 -9.09 8.77 3.58
CA VAL A 15 -8.61 8.68 4.96
C VAL A 15 -7.96 7.31 5.25
N VAL A 16 -8.58 6.21 4.80
CA VAL A 16 -8.00 4.86 4.98
C VAL A 16 -6.75 4.66 4.13
N ALA A 17 -6.71 5.18 2.90
CA ALA A 17 -5.51 5.17 2.07
C ALA A 17 -4.34 5.88 2.77
N ASN A 18 -4.57 7.06 3.34
CA ASN A 18 -3.54 7.78 4.10
C ASN A 18 -3.11 7.05 5.39
N ALA A 19 -3.93 6.15 5.93
CA ALA A 19 -3.56 5.36 7.10
C ALA A 19 -2.82 4.06 6.73
N LEU A 20 -3.21 3.40 5.64
CA LEU A 20 -2.67 2.10 5.23
C LEU A 20 -1.55 2.22 4.19
N TYR A 21 -1.80 2.96 3.11
CA TYR A 21 -0.89 3.09 1.97
C TYR A 21 0.29 3.98 2.30
N ASP A 22 0.08 5.11 2.97
CA ASP A 22 1.21 5.96 3.41
C ASP A 22 2.08 5.20 4.42
N GLN A 23 1.48 4.41 5.32
CA GLN A 23 2.23 3.55 6.24
C GLN A 23 3.06 2.51 5.49
N ALA A 24 2.54 1.93 4.41
CA ALA A 24 3.32 1.03 3.56
C ALA A 24 4.44 1.76 2.82
N GLY A 25 4.16 2.96 2.30
CA GLY A 25 5.14 3.86 1.69
C GLY A 25 6.30 4.15 2.65
N TYR A 26 5.99 4.56 3.87
CA TYR A 26 6.97 4.83 4.92
C TYR A 26 7.84 3.61 5.23
N VAL A 27 7.23 2.44 5.43
CA VAL A 27 7.99 1.21 5.71
C VAL A 27 8.96 0.89 4.56
N LEU A 28 8.53 1.04 3.31
CA LEU A 28 9.37 0.79 2.14
C LEU A 28 10.49 1.83 1.99
N LEU A 29 10.16 3.12 2.09
CA LEU A 29 11.10 4.21 1.84
C LEU A 29 12.10 4.37 2.99
N SER A 30 11.68 4.17 4.24
CA SER A 30 12.56 4.15 5.41
C SER A 30 13.60 3.02 5.30
N ASP A 31 13.19 1.81 4.90
CA ASP A 31 14.12 0.70 4.70
C ASP A 31 15.19 1.04 3.65
N VAL A 32 14.77 1.57 2.50
CA VAL A 32 15.70 2.01 1.45
C VAL A 32 16.61 3.12 1.96
N PHE A 33 16.09 4.14 2.66
CA PHE A 33 16.91 5.24 3.17
C PHE A 33 18.02 4.76 4.13
N HIS A 34 17.70 3.80 5.00
CA HIS A 34 18.64 3.28 5.99
C HIS A 34 19.68 2.35 5.37
N SER A 35 19.28 1.53 4.41
CA SER A 35 20.10 0.47 3.84
C SER A 35 20.82 0.83 2.55
N THR A 36 20.31 1.82 1.78
CA THR A 36 20.76 2.02 0.41
C THR A 36 22.23 2.41 0.32
N THR A 37 22.98 1.68 -0.50
CA THR A 37 24.37 1.98 -0.86
C THR A 37 24.46 3.08 -1.92
N PHE A 38 23.35 3.42 -2.58
CA PHE A 38 23.30 4.40 -3.65
C PHE A 38 23.02 5.83 -3.12
N GLY A 39 24.09 6.63 -3.03
CA GLY A 39 24.05 7.97 -2.46
C GLY A 39 22.97 8.94 -2.99
N PRO A 40 22.64 8.98 -4.30
CA PRO A 40 21.56 9.80 -4.82
C PRO A 40 20.19 9.47 -4.24
N TRP A 41 19.85 8.18 -4.08
CA TRP A 41 18.59 7.77 -3.44
C TRP A 41 18.56 8.17 -1.97
N LYS A 42 19.67 7.94 -1.26
CA LYS A 42 19.78 8.34 0.16
C LYS A 42 19.52 9.83 0.36
N ARG A 43 20.07 10.69 -0.52
CA ARG A 43 19.82 12.14 -0.47
C ARG A 43 18.38 12.53 -0.83
N ALA A 44 17.79 11.88 -1.83
CA ALA A 44 16.41 12.14 -2.22
C ALA A 44 15.42 11.76 -1.09
N LEU A 45 15.70 10.67 -0.38
CA LEU A 45 14.87 10.16 0.71
C LEU A 45 15.12 10.85 2.06
N ALA A 46 16.17 11.67 2.20
CA ALA A 46 16.47 12.37 3.44
C ALA A 46 15.35 13.35 3.89
N LYS A 47 14.51 13.81 2.95
CA LYS A 47 13.32 14.63 3.25
C LYS A 47 12.10 13.78 3.62
N VAL A 48 11.99 12.60 3.01
CA VAL A 48 10.88 11.65 3.21
C VAL A 48 10.77 11.27 4.69
N ASP A 49 11.90 10.98 5.35
CA ASP A 49 11.94 10.63 6.78
C ASP A 49 11.37 11.73 7.70
N LYS A 50 11.57 13.01 7.35
CA LYS A 50 11.09 14.15 8.14
C LYS A 50 9.61 14.46 7.92
N GLU A 51 9.10 14.23 6.72
CA GLU A 51 7.75 14.62 6.31
C GLU A 51 6.74 13.47 6.50
N GLU A 52 7.13 12.21 6.30
CA GLU A 52 6.20 11.07 6.39
C GLU A 52 5.63 10.88 7.80
N THR A 53 6.40 11.15 8.86
CA THR A 53 5.86 11.05 10.24
C THR A 53 4.62 11.93 10.45
N PHE A 54 4.51 13.06 9.73
CA PHE A 54 3.33 13.92 9.80
C PHE A 54 2.13 13.32 9.06
N HIS A 55 2.33 12.82 7.84
CA HIS A 55 1.28 12.19 7.03
C HIS A 55 0.69 10.93 7.70
N LEU A 56 1.54 10.08 8.27
CA LEU A 56 1.11 8.87 8.99
C LEU A 56 0.22 9.18 10.18
N ARG A 57 0.62 10.18 10.99
CA ARG A 57 -0.18 10.63 12.14
C ARG A 57 -1.50 11.24 11.68
N HIS A 58 -1.50 11.92 10.54
CA HIS A 58 -2.69 12.58 10.01
C HIS A 58 -3.78 11.56 9.61
N GLY A 59 -3.44 10.50 8.88
CA GLY A 59 -4.39 9.44 8.50
C GLY A 59 -5.04 8.77 9.72
N GLN A 60 -4.22 8.37 10.70
CA GLN A 60 -4.72 7.73 11.92
C GLN A 60 -5.57 8.68 12.78
N GLN A 61 -5.22 9.97 12.86
CA GLN A 61 -6.01 10.97 13.59
C GLN A 61 -7.40 11.15 12.98
N TRP A 62 -7.51 11.17 11.65
CA TRP A 62 -8.81 11.24 10.99
C TRP A 62 -9.66 10.01 11.29
N ILE A 63 -9.10 8.81 11.22
CA ILE A 63 -9.82 7.58 11.59
C ILE A 63 -10.35 7.70 13.03
N ARG A 64 -9.49 8.03 14.01
CA ARG A 64 -9.92 8.21 15.41
C ARG A 64 -11.05 9.23 15.57
N ARG A 65 -11.07 10.30 14.76
CA ARG A 65 -12.11 11.32 14.79
C ARG A 65 -13.44 10.87 14.18
N LEU A 66 -13.40 9.97 13.20
CA LEU A 66 -14.58 9.53 12.43
C LEU A 66 -15.23 8.27 13.03
N VAL A 67 -14.46 7.40 13.68
CA VAL A 67 -14.91 6.15 14.30
C VAL A 67 -16.07 6.29 15.31
N PRO A 68 -16.18 7.37 16.11
CA PRO A 68 -17.31 7.53 17.04
C PRO A 68 -18.68 7.61 16.37
N ASP A 69 -18.73 7.98 15.08
CA ASP A 69 -19.96 8.00 14.29
C ASP A 69 -20.17 6.64 13.61
N PRO A 70 -21.26 5.90 13.90
CA PRO A 70 -21.49 4.56 13.35
C PRO A 70 -21.54 4.50 11.83
N GLU A 71 -22.10 5.51 11.15
CA GLU A 71 -22.18 5.52 9.69
C GLU A 71 -20.81 5.73 9.07
N LYS A 72 -20.01 6.63 9.67
CA LYS A 72 -18.64 6.88 9.23
C LYS A 72 -17.75 5.67 9.53
N LYS A 73 -17.91 5.04 10.70
CA LYS A 73 -17.21 3.79 11.05
C LYS A 73 -17.51 2.69 10.04
N ALA A 74 -18.77 2.50 9.65
CA ALA A 74 -19.13 1.52 8.63
C ALA A 74 -18.50 1.82 7.26
N LYS A 75 -18.39 3.11 6.88
CA LYS A 75 -17.69 3.52 5.65
C LYS A 75 -16.18 3.28 5.72
N LEU A 76 -15.55 3.56 6.87
CA LEU A 76 -14.15 3.26 7.11
C LEU A 76 -13.88 1.75 7.04
N GLN A 77 -14.74 0.94 7.68
CA GLN A 77 -14.61 -0.52 7.65
C GLN A 77 -14.65 -1.05 6.23
N ARG A 78 -15.63 -0.63 5.41
CA ARG A 78 -15.70 -1.03 4.00
C ARG A 78 -14.42 -0.70 3.23
N ALA A 79 -13.79 0.43 3.51
CA ALA A 79 -12.53 0.79 2.87
C ALA A 79 -11.37 -0.10 3.37
N VAL A 80 -11.29 -0.38 4.67
CA VAL A 80 -10.30 -1.31 5.24
C VAL A 80 -10.43 -2.71 4.64
N ASP A 81 -11.66 -3.21 4.49
CA ASP A 81 -11.95 -4.56 3.99
C ASP A 81 -11.28 -4.84 2.64
N TRP A 82 -11.24 -3.84 1.75
CA TRP A 82 -10.63 -4.00 0.43
C TRP A 82 -9.18 -3.52 0.38
N MET A 83 -8.84 -2.44 1.09
CA MET A 83 -7.50 -1.85 1.03
C MET A 83 -6.46 -2.66 1.79
N PHE A 84 -6.82 -3.36 2.87
CA PHE A 84 -5.86 -4.07 3.71
C PHE A 84 -5.08 -5.11 2.90
N LEU A 85 -5.77 -6.04 2.24
CA LEU A 85 -5.12 -7.10 1.46
C LEU A 85 -4.41 -6.56 0.20
N LEU A 86 -4.88 -5.44 -0.38
CA LEU A 86 -4.14 -4.77 -1.46
C LEU A 86 -2.79 -4.21 -0.95
N THR A 87 -2.75 -3.79 0.31
CA THR A 87 -1.52 -3.31 0.95
C THR A 87 -0.60 -4.48 1.30
N VAL A 88 -1.14 -5.62 1.74
CA VAL A 88 -0.38 -6.87 1.93
C VAL A 88 0.31 -7.29 0.62
N GLU A 89 -0.39 -7.19 -0.51
CA GLU A 89 0.15 -7.42 -1.86
C GLU A 89 1.20 -6.40 -2.30
N TRP A 90 1.13 -5.18 -1.79
CA TRP A 90 2.01 -4.07 -2.17
C TRP A 90 3.49 -4.38 -1.96
N PHE A 91 3.81 -5.13 -0.90
CA PHE A 91 5.18 -5.55 -0.58
C PHE A 91 5.74 -6.58 -1.58
N GLY A 92 4.90 -7.08 -2.50
CA GLY A 92 5.27 -7.98 -3.57
C GLY A 92 5.18 -9.46 -3.18
N LEU A 93 5.78 -10.29 -4.04
CA LEU A 93 5.83 -11.74 -3.84
C LEU A 93 6.45 -12.11 -2.48
N PRO A 94 6.00 -13.22 -1.87
CA PRO A 94 6.66 -13.79 -0.71
C PRO A 94 8.09 -14.21 -1.05
N ASP A 95 8.94 -14.29 -0.03
CA ASP A 95 10.38 -14.45 -0.25
C ASP A 95 10.73 -15.80 -0.92
N ASP A 96 9.95 -16.85 -0.68
CA ASP A 96 10.11 -18.19 -1.25
C ASP A 96 9.81 -18.26 -2.77
N GLN A 97 9.04 -17.32 -3.30
CA GLN A 97 8.67 -17.23 -4.72
C GLN A 97 9.44 -16.13 -5.47
N LYS A 98 10.28 -15.37 -4.77
CA LYS A 98 11.04 -14.27 -5.36
C LYS A 98 12.34 -14.78 -6.00
N LYS A 99 12.42 -14.68 -7.34
CA LYS A 99 13.58 -15.14 -8.10
C LYS A 99 14.81 -14.22 -8.07
N HIS A 100 14.66 -12.95 -7.65
CA HIS A 100 15.73 -11.94 -7.70
C HIS A 100 15.98 -11.31 -6.32
N GLY A 101 16.90 -11.91 -5.57
CA GLY A 101 17.38 -11.43 -4.25
C GLY A 101 18.54 -10.44 -4.31
N GLU A 102 19.11 -10.20 -5.50
CA GLU A 102 20.31 -9.37 -5.72
C GLU A 102 20.19 -7.95 -5.14
N GLN A 103 18.98 -7.39 -5.08
CA GLN A 103 18.74 -6.07 -4.48
C GLN A 103 19.13 -5.98 -3.00
N LEU A 104 19.03 -7.08 -2.26
CA LEU A 104 19.53 -7.15 -0.87
C LEU A 104 21.06 -7.21 -0.85
N GLN A 105 21.65 -7.98 -1.77
CA GLN A 105 23.10 -8.16 -1.84
C GLN A 105 23.83 -6.86 -2.23
N TYR A 106 23.25 -6.08 -3.14
CA TYR A 106 23.78 -4.76 -3.51
C TYR A 106 23.41 -3.66 -2.51
N GLY A 107 22.63 -3.98 -1.48
CA GLY A 107 22.16 -3.03 -0.49
C GLY A 107 21.31 -1.93 -1.11
N PHE A 108 20.43 -2.24 -2.05
CA PHE A 108 19.40 -1.29 -2.52
C PHE A 108 18.18 -1.25 -1.61
N LYS A 109 17.92 -2.36 -0.91
CA LYS A 109 16.96 -2.49 0.20
C LYS A 109 17.59 -3.33 1.30
N GLY A 110 17.14 -3.15 2.55
CA GLY A 110 17.71 -3.78 3.73
C GLY A 110 16.93 -4.99 4.19
N LYS A 111 15.62 -4.99 3.95
CA LYS A 111 14.70 -6.05 4.38
C LYS A 111 14.08 -6.79 3.21
N SER A 112 13.76 -8.06 3.47
CA SER A 112 13.00 -8.91 2.58
C SER A 112 11.56 -8.42 2.43
N ASN A 113 10.82 -8.96 1.45
CA ASN A 113 9.45 -8.52 1.24
C ASN A 113 8.56 -8.91 2.44
N ASP A 114 8.79 -10.10 2.99
CA ASP A 114 8.01 -10.60 4.13
C ASP A 114 8.34 -9.83 5.40
N GLN A 115 9.61 -9.46 5.63
CA GLN A 115 10.02 -8.62 6.75
C GLN A 115 9.35 -7.24 6.72
N LEU A 116 9.27 -6.61 5.54
CA LEU A 116 8.61 -5.31 5.38
C LEU A 116 7.10 -5.42 5.59
N ARG A 117 6.49 -6.50 5.08
CA ARG A 117 5.06 -6.79 5.30
C ARG A 117 4.75 -6.99 6.79
N GLN A 118 5.60 -7.72 7.52
CA GLN A 118 5.47 -7.91 8.97
C GLN A 118 5.60 -6.59 9.73
N GLN A 119 6.56 -5.74 9.38
CA GLN A 119 6.70 -4.42 9.99
C GLN A 119 5.48 -3.52 9.76
N TRP A 120 4.87 -3.61 8.58
CA TRP A 120 3.65 -2.86 8.30
C TRP A 120 2.46 -3.40 9.12
N MET A 121 2.24 -4.71 9.11
CA MET A 121 1.15 -5.33 9.89
C MET A 121 1.29 -5.06 11.40
N SER A 122 2.52 -5.07 11.93
CA SER A 122 2.77 -4.78 13.35
C SER A 122 2.43 -3.36 13.78
N THR A 123 2.26 -2.44 12.82
CA THR A 123 1.76 -1.09 13.09
C THR A 123 0.26 -0.99 12.83
N VAL A 124 -0.21 -1.57 11.71
CA VAL A 124 -1.58 -1.38 11.23
C VAL A 124 -2.60 -2.21 11.99
N VAL A 125 -2.33 -3.49 12.25
CA VAL A 125 -3.29 -4.39 12.90
C VAL A 125 -3.63 -3.90 14.31
N PRO A 126 -2.64 -3.63 15.21
CA PRO A 126 -2.96 -3.12 16.55
C PRO A 126 -3.69 -1.77 16.53
N PHE A 127 -3.37 -0.90 15.55
CA PHE A 127 -4.08 0.37 15.41
C PHE A 127 -5.54 0.17 15.00
N CYS A 128 -5.82 -0.73 14.06
CA CYS A 128 -7.19 -1.04 13.66
C CYS A 128 -7.99 -1.61 14.84
N ASP A 129 -7.38 -2.53 15.62
CA ASP A 129 -7.97 -3.09 16.83
C ASP A 129 -8.28 -2.00 17.87
N GLU A 130 -7.35 -1.07 18.12
CA GLU A 130 -7.51 0.07 19.04
C GLU A 130 -8.77 0.89 18.70
N VAL A 131 -9.01 1.14 17.41
CA VAL A 131 -10.15 1.94 16.94
C VAL A 131 -11.38 1.09 16.62
N GLY A 132 -11.32 -0.23 16.87
CA GLY A 132 -12.39 -1.19 16.63
C GLY A 132 -12.78 -1.34 15.15
N LEU A 133 -11.80 -1.22 14.24
CA LEU A 133 -11.90 -1.64 12.84
C LEU A 133 -11.31 -3.05 12.72
N GLN A 134 -11.91 -3.90 11.90
CA GLN A 134 -11.48 -5.28 11.72
C GLN A 134 -10.52 -5.40 10.55
N THR A 135 -9.45 -6.17 10.72
CA THR A 135 -8.54 -6.58 9.64
C THR A 135 -8.54 -8.10 9.51
N PRO A 136 -8.36 -8.65 8.29
CA PRO A 136 -8.27 -10.10 8.09
C PRO A 136 -6.89 -10.65 8.46
N ALA A 137 -6.35 -10.24 9.61
CA ALA A 137 -5.04 -10.65 10.10
C ALA A 137 -4.95 -10.46 11.61
N HIS A 138 -4.20 -11.33 12.29
CA HIS A 138 -3.89 -11.25 13.71
C HIS A 138 -2.42 -11.59 13.99
N LEU A 139 -1.94 -11.24 15.18
CA LEU A 139 -0.65 -11.72 15.68
C LEU A 139 -0.80 -13.16 16.18
N ASP A 140 -0.12 -14.10 15.50
CA ASP A 140 0.09 -15.43 16.05
C ASP A 140 1.17 -15.33 17.15
N GLU A 141 0.75 -15.47 18.41
CA GLU A 141 1.66 -15.36 19.56
C GLU A 141 2.67 -16.51 19.63
N ALA A 142 2.32 -17.70 19.14
CA ALA A 142 3.20 -18.87 19.17
C ALA A 142 4.35 -18.71 18.16
N GLU A 143 4.06 -18.15 16.99
CA GLU A 143 5.04 -17.92 15.94
C GLU A 143 5.67 -16.52 16.01
N GLY A 144 5.10 -15.61 16.80
CA GLY A 144 5.56 -14.23 16.95
C GLY A 144 5.44 -13.40 15.67
N LYS A 145 4.47 -13.73 14.80
CA LYS A 145 4.31 -13.09 13.49
C LYS A 145 2.83 -12.85 13.17
N TYR A 146 2.56 -11.85 12.34
CA TYR A 146 1.21 -11.60 11.85
C TYR A 146 0.87 -12.57 10.73
N VAL A 147 -0.31 -13.18 10.83
CA VAL A 147 -0.86 -14.13 9.86
C VAL A 147 -2.15 -13.56 9.27
N VAL A 148 -2.40 -13.85 7.99
CA VAL A 148 -3.64 -13.45 7.29
C VAL A 148 -4.67 -14.56 7.46
N ASP A 149 -5.86 -14.19 7.90
CA ASP A 149 -6.91 -15.13 8.36
C ASP A 149 -7.84 -15.63 7.26
N VAL A 150 -7.59 -15.19 6.03
CA VAL A 150 -8.40 -15.53 4.87
C VAL A 150 -7.55 -16.22 3.81
N PRO A 151 -8.16 -17.08 2.98
CA PRO A 151 -7.52 -17.59 1.77
C PRO A 151 -6.87 -16.47 0.96
N PHE A 152 -5.54 -16.45 0.94
CA PHE A 152 -4.76 -15.39 0.32
C PHE A 152 -3.50 -15.97 -0.35
N PRO A 153 -3.10 -15.50 -1.55
CA PRO A 153 -3.76 -14.47 -2.37
C PRO A 153 -5.16 -14.87 -2.85
N ALA A 154 -6.00 -13.89 -3.17
CA ALA A 154 -7.36 -14.12 -3.65
C ALA A 154 -7.68 -13.28 -4.89
N HIS A 155 -8.76 -13.65 -5.59
CA HIS A 155 -9.32 -12.80 -6.64
C HIS A 155 -9.83 -11.48 -6.05
N PHE A 156 -9.57 -10.39 -6.77
CA PHE A 156 -10.02 -9.05 -6.40
C PHE A 156 -10.80 -8.46 -7.56
N ASP A 157 -12.07 -8.15 -7.30
CA ASP A 157 -12.91 -7.40 -8.21
C ASP A 157 -12.68 -5.90 -7.97
N ALA A 158 -11.89 -5.28 -8.84
CA ALA A 158 -11.55 -3.87 -8.75
C ALA A 158 -12.74 -2.94 -9.06
N ALA A 159 -13.72 -3.40 -9.83
CA ALA A 159 -14.90 -2.60 -10.15
C ALA A 159 -15.82 -2.46 -8.93
N ASN A 160 -15.95 -3.54 -8.15
CA ASN A 160 -16.77 -3.57 -6.94
C ASN A 160 -15.97 -3.40 -5.64
N LYS A 161 -14.65 -3.23 -5.73
CA LYS A 161 -13.70 -3.13 -4.60
C LYS A 161 -13.92 -4.26 -3.58
N ARG A 162 -13.99 -5.49 -4.07
CA ARG A 162 -14.33 -6.67 -3.26
C ARG A 162 -13.35 -7.80 -3.49
N TRP A 163 -12.94 -8.43 -2.38
CA TRP A 163 -12.21 -9.69 -2.42
C TRP A 163 -13.17 -10.86 -2.52
N MET A 164 -12.93 -11.75 -3.48
CA MET A 164 -13.70 -12.99 -3.66
C MET A 164 -13.05 -14.11 -2.83
N ILE A 165 -13.08 -13.94 -1.51
CA ILE A 165 -12.46 -14.87 -0.56
C ILE A 165 -13.14 -16.25 -0.62
N GLU A 166 -14.43 -16.26 -0.96
CA GLU A 166 -15.24 -17.46 -1.12
C GLU A 166 -14.77 -18.40 -2.25
N ASP A 167 -14.03 -17.87 -3.24
CA ASP A 167 -13.53 -18.66 -4.37
C ASP A 167 -12.26 -19.46 -4.00
N GLY A 168 -11.71 -19.23 -2.81
CA GLY A 168 -10.49 -19.85 -2.33
C GLY A 168 -9.22 -19.13 -2.81
N PRO A 169 -8.03 -19.65 -2.44
CA PRO A 169 -6.78 -18.99 -2.74
C PRO A 169 -6.38 -19.18 -4.21
N ILE A 170 -5.75 -18.15 -4.77
CA ILE A 170 -5.19 -18.16 -6.13
C ILE A 170 -3.67 -18.18 -6.10
N GLY A 171 -3.07 -18.60 -7.21
CA GLY A 171 -1.62 -18.54 -7.38
C GLY A 171 -1.10 -17.11 -7.59
N TRP A 172 0.12 -16.84 -7.14
CA TRP A 172 0.79 -15.57 -7.39
C TRP A 172 1.02 -15.28 -8.89
N ASP A 173 1.03 -16.30 -9.75
CA ASP A 173 1.06 -16.09 -11.20
C ASP A 173 -0.17 -15.31 -11.70
N GLN A 174 -1.33 -15.55 -11.08
CA GLN A 174 -2.57 -14.86 -11.39
C GLN A 174 -2.56 -13.44 -10.83
N VAL A 175 -2.04 -13.26 -9.62
CA VAL A 175 -1.81 -11.93 -9.02
C VAL A 175 -0.90 -11.08 -9.92
N LEU A 176 0.21 -11.65 -10.40
CA LEU A 176 1.14 -10.99 -11.32
C LEU A 176 0.47 -10.63 -12.66
N LYS A 177 -0.41 -11.50 -13.19
CA LYS A 177 -1.22 -11.18 -14.38
C LYS A 177 -2.13 -9.99 -14.11
N ARG A 178 -2.82 -9.94 -12.96
CA ARG A 178 -3.66 -8.79 -12.56
C ARG A 178 -2.83 -7.51 -12.44
N TRP A 179 -1.69 -7.54 -11.76
CA TRP A 179 -0.83 -6.35 -11.64
C TRP A 179 -0.33 -5.83 -12.99
N LYS A 180 0.00 -6.72 -13.92
CA LYS A 180 0.41 -6.34 -15.28
C LYS A 180 -0.75 -5.77 -16.10
N ALA A 181 -1.96 -6.30 -15.93
CA ALA A 181 -3.16 -5.81 -16.60
C ALA A 181 -3.56 -4.39 -16.18
N ARG A 182 -3.03 -3.91 -15.03
CA ARG A 182 -3.39 -2.63 -14.39
C ARG A 182 -4.86 -2.58 -13.98
N GLY A 183 -5.21 -1.59 -13.16
CA GLY A 183 -6.59 -1.36 -12.71
C GLY A 183 -7.27 -0.18 -13.44
N PRO A 184 -8.56 0.07 -13.11
CA PRO A 184 -9.42 1.03 -13.83
C PRO A 184 -8.85 2.44 -14.00
N MET A 185 -8.14 2.97 -13.00
CA MET A 185 -7.63 4.35 -13.03
C MET A 185 -6.34 4.52 -13.83
N ASN A 186 -5.69 3.42 -14.26
CA ASN A 186 -4.37 3.51 -14.86
C ASN A 186 -4.35 4.39 -16.12
N GLU A 187 -5.30 4.17 -17.02
CA GLU A 187 -5.39 4.92 -18.29
C GLU A 187 -5.63 6.41 -18.03
N GLU A 188 -6.49 6.75 -17.08
CA GLU A 188 -6.79 8.13 -16.72
C GLU A 188 -5.57 8.86 -16.16
N TYR A 189 -4.82 8.23 -15.26
CA TYR A 189 -3.60 8.80 -14.70
C TYR A 189 -2.51 9.00 -15.75
N VAL A 190 -2.30 8.01 -16.61
CA VAL A 190 -1.33 8.11 -17.71
C VAL A 190 -1.73 9.25 -18.64
N ALA A 191 -3.01 9.34 -19.01
CA ALA A 191 -3.50 10.42 -19.86
C ALA A 191 -3.34 11.80 -19.21
N ALA A 192 -3.60 11.92 -17.90
CA ALA A 192 -3.42 13.17 -17.17
C ALA A 192 -1.96 13.63 -17.15
N LEU A 193 -1.02 12.72 -16.87
CA LEU A 193 0.42 13.02 -16.89
C LEU A 193 0.88 13.44 -18.29
N GLN A 194 0.44 12.74 -19.33
CA GLN A 194 0.78 13.08 -20.71
C GLN A 194 0.22 14.45 -21.11
N ARG A 195 -1.01 14.79 -20.69
CA ARG A 195 -1.58 16.14 -20.91
C ARG A 195 -0.73 17.20 -20.23
N GLY A 196 -0.35 17.00 -18.97
CA GLY A 196 0.51 17.91 -18.22
C GLY A 196 1.87 18.12 -18.89
N HIS A 197 2.51 17.03 -19.32
CA HIS A 197 3.79 17.11 -20.04
C HIS A 197 3.68 17.90 -21.34
N ARG A 198 2.65 17.64 -22.16
CA ARG A 198 2.41 18.39 -23.40
C ARG A 198 2.17 19.88 -23.15
N ALA A 199 1.44 20.22 -22.08
CA ALA A 199 1.19 21.61 -21.71
C ALA A 199 2.49 22.35 -21.33
N ILE A 200 3.37 21.72 -20.54
CA ILE A 200 4.68 22.28 -20.15
C ILE A 200 5.61 22.42 -21.37
N ALA A 201 5.62 21.43 -22.26
CA ALA A 201 6.42 21.49 -23.48
C ALA A 201 5.96 22.64 -24.40
N ALA A 202 4.65 22.85 -24.53
CA ALA A 202 4.07 23.94 -25.31
C ALA A 202 4.37 25.32 -24.71
N SER A 203 4.36 25.46 -23.37
CA SER A 203 4.71 26.73 -22.71
C SER A 203 6.19 27.09 -22.84
N ASN A 204 7.08 26.09 -22.85
CA ASN A 204 8.52 26.31 -22.99
C ASN A 204 8.98 26.56 -24.43
N GLY A 205 8.13 26.29 -25.43
CA GLY A 205 8.43 26.50 -26.86
C GLY A 205 8.13 27.91 -27.40
N HIS A 206 7.55 28.82 -26.61
CA HIS A 206 7.15 30.18 -27.03
C HIS A 206 8.13 31.28 -26.55
N GLY A 207 9.38 30.91 -26.21
CA GLY A 207 10.40 31.83 -25.70
C GLY A 207 11.68 31.91 -26.56
N GLY A 208 11.56 31.74 -27.89
CA GLY A 208 12.66 31.86 -28.85
C GLY A 208 12.46 33.01 -29.82
#